data_AF-A0A1R1BJS3-F1
#
_entry.id   AF-A0A1R1BJS3-F1
#
_cell.length_a   1.000
_cell.length_b   1.000
_cell.length_c   1.000
_cell.angle_alpha   90.00
_cell.angle_beta   90.00
_cell.angle_gamma   90.00
#
_symmetry.space_group_name_H-M   'P 1'
#
loop_
_entity.id
_entity.type
_entity.pdbx_description
1 polymer ?
#
loop_
_entity_poly.entity_id
_entity_poly.type
_entity_poly.pdbx_seq_one_letter_code
_entity_poly.pdbx_strand_id
1 'polypeptide(L)'
;MELVEKNHLKINYPKGFYLVKQIIDELDPVDLLDMGAPEDEHDFLTADVLKILIDDRLEEVKQLLINAYSDYGFGVEKVVDEHKESFYKKIEDTTIKINSIYNAVKEEAILS
;
A
#
# COMPACT_ATOMS: atom_id res chain seq x y z
N MET A 1 -3.46 -3.25 -11.98
CA MET A 1 -3.59 -1.88 -12.54
C MET A 1 -2.60 -1.69 -13.68
N GLU A 2 -2.92 -0.84 -14.66
CA GLU A 2 -2.00 -0.48 -15.75
C GLU A 2 -1.12 0.75 -15.39
N LEU A 3 0.04 0.91 -16.05
CA LEU A 3 0.95 2.05 -15.81
C LEU A 3 0.27 3.41 -16.03
N VAL A 4 -0.61 3.51 -17.02
CA VAL A 4 -1.35 4.75 -17.32
C VAL A 4 -2.26 5.13 -16.15
N GLU A 5 -2.95 4.16 -15.58
CA GLU A 5 -3.84 4.35 -14.44
C GLU A 5 -3.07 4.72 -13.17
N LYS A 6 -1.93 4.06 -12.90
CA LYS A 6 -1.01 4.43 -11.82
C LYS A 6 -0.57 5.89 -11.92
N ASN A 7 -0.13 6.31 -13.10
CA ASN A 7 0.34 7.67 -13.34
C ASN A 7 -0.80 8.69 -13.23
N HIS A 8 -2.01 8.34 -13.68
CA HIS A 8 -3.19 9.18 -13.50
C HIS A 8 -3.48 9.44 -12.02
N LEU A 9 -3.43 8.40 -11.18
CA LEU A 9 -3.63 8.54 -9.73
C LEU A 9 -2.55 9.41 -9.08
N LYS A 10 -1.28 9.20 -9.44
CA LYS A 10 -0.14 9.99 -8.94
C LYS A 10 -0.24 11.48 -9.30
N ILE A 11 -0.77 11.79 -10.48
CA ILE A 11 -0.90 13.17 -10.98
C ILE A 11 -2.12 13.87 -10.37
N ASN A 12 -3.26 13.18 -10.26
CA ASN A 12 -4.53 13.80 -9.84
C ASN A 12 -4.74 13.82 -8.33
N TYR A 13 -4.11 12.90 -7.61
CA TYR A 13 -4.20 12.80 -6.15
C TYR A 13 -2.80 12.79 -5.51
N PRO A 14 -1.96 13.81 -5.76
CA PRO A 14 -0.55 13.80 -5.37
C PRO A 14 -0.34 13.75 -3.87
N LYS A 15 -1.22 14.40 -3.07
CA LYS A 15 -1.09 14.40 -1.60
C LYS A 15 -1.44 13.02 -1.05
N GLY A 16 -2.54 12.44 -1.52
CA GLY A 16 -2.98 11.10 -1.14
C GLY A 16 -1.97 10.04 -1.55
N PHE A 17 -1.44 10.13 -2.78
CA PHE A 17 -0.37 9.27 -3.26
C PHE A 17 0.86 9.34 -2.35
N TYR A 18 1.31 10.55 -2.01
CA TYR A 18 2.45 10.74 -1.11
C TYR A 18 2.21 10.13 0.29
N LEU A 19 1.05 10.38 0.89
CA LEU A 19 0.73 9.85 2.22
C LEU A 19 0.66 8.31 2.23
N VAL A 20 0.04 7.72 1.21
CA VAL A 20 0.02 6.25 1.06
C VAL A 20 1.43 5.73 0.84
N LYS A 21 2.21 6.38 -0.02
CA LYS A 21 3.59 5.99 -0.32
C LYS A 21 4.44 5.90 0.94
N GLN A 22 4.40 6.91 1.80
CA GLN A 22 5.17 6.90 3.05
C GLN A 22 4.85 5.67 3.91
N ILE A 23 3.58 5.28 3.99
CA ILE A 23 3.15 4.12 4.79
C ILE A 23 3.57 2.80 4.12
N ILE A 24 3.52 2.72 2.79
CA ILE A 24 3.94 1.52 2.05
C ILE A 24 5.45 1.35 2.05
N ASP A 25 6.21 2.44 1.93
CA ASP A 25 7.66 2.41 2.05
C ASP A 25 8.10 2.07 3.48
N GLU A 26 7.36 2.48 4.51
CA GLU A 26 7.57 2.00 5.90
C GLU A 26 7.22 0.53 6.09
N LEU A 27 6.23 0.02 5.36
CA LEU A 27 5.91 -1.40 5.38
C LEU A 27 7.04 -2.20 4.75
N ASP A 28 7.64 -1.71 3.66
CA ASP A 28 8.65 -2.37 2.82
C ASP A 28 8.42 -3.89 2.77
N PRO A 29 7.43 -4.37 1.99
CA PRO A 29 7.02 -5.76 2.01
C PRO A 29 8.14 -6.79 1.79
N VAL A 30 9.26 -6.35 1.21
CA VAL A 30 10.34 -7.21 0.77
C VAL A 30 11.73 -6.68 1.13
N ASP A 31 11.80 -5.73 2.08
CA ASP A 31 13.03 -5.08 2.55
C ASP A 31 13.92 -4.60 1.38
N LEU A 32 13.30 -4.12 0.29
CA LEU A 32 14.00 -3.77 -0.96
C LEU A 32 14.57 -2.36 -0.90
N LEU A 33 13.96 -1.44 -0.16
CA LEU A 33 14.41 -0.04 -0.12
C LEU A 33 15.76 0.06 0.59
N ASP A 34 15.93 -0.65 1.71
CA ASP A 34 17.21 -0.73 2.42
C ASP A 34 18.32 -1.42 1.59
N MET A 35 17.93 -2.20 0.58
CA MET A 35 18.83 -2.88 -0.35
C MET A 35 19.15 -2.04 -1.60
N GLY A 36 18.72 -0.77 -1.64
CA GLY A 36 19.02 0.18 -2.70
C GLY A 36 18.11 0.09 -3.92
N ALA A 37 16.91 -0.50 -3.76
CA ALA A 37 15.89 -0.43 -4.80
C ALA A 37 15.49 1.03 -5.09
N PRO A 38 15.00 1.32 -6.32
CA PRO A 38 14.52 2.65 -6.67
C PRO A 38 13.43 3.14 -5.71
N GLU A 39 13.37 4.47 -5.50
CA GLU A 39 12.33 5.07 -4.66
C GLU A 39 10.91 4.77 -5.16
N ASP A 40 10.70 4.44 -6.45
CA ASP A 40 9.39 4.13 -7.03
C ASP A 40 9.04 2.64 -7.03
N GLU A 41 9.82 1.80 -6.35
CA GLU A 41 9.65 0.33 -6.32
C GLU A 41 8.20 -0.08 -5.96
N HIS A 42 7.60 0.59 -4.98
CA HIS A 42 6.26 0.27 -4.49
C HIS A 42 5.16 1.19 -5.03
N ASP A 43 5.40 1.95 -6.11
CA ASP A 43 4.43 2.89 -6.66
C ASP A 43 3.15 2.19 -7.15
N PHE A 44 3.24 0.95 -7.63
CA PHE A 44 2.05 0.18 -8.04
C PHE A 44 1.18 -0.18 -6.84
N LEU A 45 1.76 -0.75 -5.78
CA LEU A 45 1.03 -1.04 -4.54
C LEU A 45 0.45 0.24 -3.92
N THR A 46 1.21 1.33 -3.96
CA THR A 46 0.75 2.64 -3.49
C THR A 46 -0.49 3.10 -4.24
N ALA A 47 -0.50 3.03 -5.57
CA ALA A 47 -1.66 3.43 -6.35
C ALA A 47 -2.85 2.46 -6.17
N ASP A 48 -2.63 1.15 -6.00
CA ASP A 48 -3.72 0.20 -5.74
C ASP A 48 -4.40 0.49 -4.39
N VAL A 49 -3.61 0.79 -3.34
CA VAL A 49 -4.15 1.23 -2.04
C VAL A 49 -4.89 2.55 -2.17
N LEU A 50 -4.29 3.54 -2.84
CA LEU A 50 -4.92 4.85 -3.04
C LEU A 50 -6.28 4.73 -3.76
N LYS A 51 -6.36 3.87 -4.78
CA LYS A 51 -7.60 3.59 -5.50
C LYS A 51 -8.67 3.04 -4.57
N ILE A 52 -8.32 2.10 -3.70
CA ILE A 52 -9.23 1.55 -2.67
C ILE A 52 -9.77 2.66 -1.76
N LEU A 53 -8.91 3.58 -1.30
CA LEU A 53 -9.32 4.69 -0.44
C LEU A 53 -10.28 5.66 -1.16
N ILE A 54 -10.00 5.99 -2.42
CA ILE A 54 -10.84 6.86 -3.25
C ILE A 54 -12.22 6.23 -3.47
N ASP A 55 -12.24 4.92 -3.74
CA ASP A 55 -13.43 4.12 -4.00
C ASP A 55 -14.24 3.77 -2.74
N ASP A 56 -13.77 4.15 -1.55
CA ASP A 56 -14.42 3.85 -0.25
C ASP A 56 -14.53 2.35 0.08
N ARG A 57 -13.49 1.57 -0.25
CA ARG A 57 -13.44 0.10 -0.07
C ARG A 57 -12.44 -0.34 1.00
N LEU A 58 -12.41 0.36 2.14
CA LEU A 58 -11.39 0.23 3.21
C LEU A 58 -11.17 -1.21 3.69
N GLU A 59 -12.20 -2.03 3.68
CA GLU A 59 -12.17 -3.45 4.03
C GLU A 59 -11.23 -4.28 3.15
N GLU A 60 -10.94 -3.83 1.93
CA GLU A 60 -10.05 -4.52 1.00
C GLU A 60 -8.57 -4.28 1.27
N VAL A 61 -8.21 -3.21 2.00
CA VAL A 61 -6.81 -2.79 2.22
C VAL A 61 -5.97 -3.94 2.78
N LYS A 62 -6.46 -4.58 3.85
CA LYS A 62 -5.73 -5.65 4.53
C LYS A 62 -5.41 -6.81 3.60
N GLN A 63 -6.38 -7.25 2.80
CA GLN A 63 -6.19 -8.37 1.89
C GLN A 63 -5.27 -7.98 0.72
N LEU A 64 -5.37 -6.74 0.22
CA LEU A 64 -4.45 -6.23 -0.79
C LEU A 64 -2.99 -6.29 -0.29
N LEU A 65 -2.73 -5.83 0.94
CA LEU A 65 -1.38 -5.87 1.51
C LEU A 65 -0.85 -7.30 1.62
N ILE A 66 -1.68 -8.27 2.04
CA ILE A 66 -1.28 -9.69 2.09
C ILE A 66 -0.97 -10.21 0.69
N ASN A 67 -1.80 -9.88 -0.30
CA ASN A 67 -1.60 -10.33 -1.68
C ASN A 67 -0.33 -9.74 -2.29
N ALA A 68 0.04 -8.50 -1.93
CA ALA A 68 1.25 -7.87 -2.44
C ALA A 68 2.51 -8.67 -2.11
N TYR A 69 2.59 -9.28 -0.92
CA TYR A 69 3.69 -10.20 -0.58
C TYR A 69 3.76 -11.38 -1.56
N SER A 70 2.62 -11.96 -1.93
CA SER A 70 2.55 -13.03 -2.93
C SER A 70 2.98 -12.54 -4.31
N ASP A 71 2.58 -11.32 -4.71
CA ASP A 71 2.95 -10.72 -6.00
C ASP A 71 4.46 -10.45 -6.10
N TYR A 72 5.11 -10.12 -4.99
CA TYR A 72 6.57 -10.03 -4.91
C TYR A 72 7.26 -11.41 -4.83
N GLY A 73 6.50 -12.50 -4.78
CA GLY A 73 7.03 -13.87 -4.66
C GLY A 73 7.35 -14.29 -3.23
N PHE A 74 6.86 -13.59 -2.21
CA PHE A 74 7.05 -13.85 -0.78
C PHE A 74 5.71 -14.10 -0.05
N GLY A 75 4.79 -14.82 -0.70
CA GLY A 75 3.46 -15.10 -0.16
C GLY A 75 3.47 -15.70 1.24
N VAL A 76 2.34 -15.56 1.95
CA VAL A 76 2.21 -15.95 3.36
C VAL A 76 2.51 -17.43 3.61
N GLU A 77 2.36 -18.28 2.60
CA GLU A 77 2.74 -19.69 2.63
C GLU A 77 4.24 -19.92 2.80
N LYS A 78 5.07 -18.92 2.49
CA LYS A 78 6.52 -18.92 2.67
C LYS A 78 6.96 -18.39 4.03
N VAL A 79 6.05 -17.79 4.79
CA VAL A 79 6.32 -17.32 6.16
C VAL A 79 6.31 -18.52 7.10
N VAL A 80 7.43 -18.76 7.79
CA VAL A 80 7.54 -19.81 8.81
C VAL A 80 6.54 -19.57 9.94
N ASP A 81 5.97 -20.64 10.50
CA ASP A 81 4.85 -20.55 11.44
C ASP A 81 5.12 -19.63 12.64
N GLU A 82 6.34 -19.67 13.17
CA GLU A 82 6.78 -18.81 14.29
C GLU A 82 6.80 -17.31 13.98
N HIS A 83 6.80 -16.92 12.70
CA HIS A 83 6.77 -15.53 12.25
C HIS A 83 5.40 -15.09 11.74
N LYS A 84 4.42 -15.99 11.61
CA LYS A 84 3.09 -15.66 11.09
C LYS A 84 2.35 -14.63 11.93
N GLU A 85 2.40 -14.73 13.25
CA GLU A 85 1.76 -13.75 14.14
C GLU A 85 2.35 -12.34 13.94
N SER A 86 3.69 -12.25 13.91
CA SER A 86 4.39 -10.98 13.68
C SER A 86 4.07 -10.40 12.30
N PHE A 87 4.03 -11.25 11.27
CA PHE A 87 3.62 -10.87 9.92
C PHE A 87 2.21 -10.26 9.92
N TYR A 88 1.21 -10.97 10.45
CA TYR A 88 -0.16 -10.47 10.47
C TYR A 88 -0.33 -9.22 11.31
N LYS A 89 0.45 -9.08 12.40
CA LYS A 89 0.49 -7.86 13.19
C LYS A 89 1.03 -6.68 12.38
N LYS A 90 2.11 -6.86 11.62
CA LYS A 90 2.67 -5.82 10.73
C LYS A 90 1.62 -5.35 9.72
N ILE A 91 0.92 -6.30 9.09
CA ILE A 91 -0.19 -6.01 8.15
C ILE A 91 -1.32 -5.22 8.84
N GLU A 92 -1.73 -5.63 10.05
CA GLU A 92 -2.80 -4.97 10.80
C GLU A 92 -2.41 -3.53 11.17
N ASP A 93 -1.22 -3.34 11.73
CA ASP A 93 -0.70 -2.02 12.10
C ASP A 93 -0.64 -1.09 10.87
N THR A 94 -0.17 -1.61 9.72
CA THR A 94 -0.14 -0.86 8.46
C THR A 94 -1.54 -0.53 7.94
N THR A 95 -2.49 -1.47 8.05
CA THR A 95 -3.89 -1.24 7.66
C THR A 95 -4.49 -0.10 8.48
N ILE A 96 -4.22 -0.05 9.79
CA ILE A 96 -4.67 1.04 10.67
C ILE A 96 -4.06 2.38 10.24
N LYS A 97 -2.76 2.42 9.92
CA LYS A 97 -2.10 3.65 9.41
C LYS A 97 -2.75 4.14 8.12
N ILE A 98 -3.00 3.24 7.16
CA ILE A 98 -3.67 3.56 5.89
C ILE A 98 -5.08 4.12 6.15
N ASN A 99 -5.86 3.46 7.01
CA ASN A 99 -7.21 3.93 7.34
C ASN A 99 -7.19 5.29 8.06
N SER A 100 -6.14 5.63 8.79
CA SER A 100 -6.02 6.92 9.48
C SER A 100 -5.89 8.12 8.53
N ILE A 101 -5.39 7.91 7.30
CA ILE A 101 -5.26 8.97 6.28
C ILE A 101 -6.48 9.06 5.35
N TYR A 102 -7.47 8.18 5.51
CA TYR A 102 -8.64 8.07 4.63
C TYR A 102 -9.35 9.41 4.40
N ASN A 103 -9.66 10.15 5.47
CA ASN A 103 -10.36 11.44 5.33
C ASN A 103 -9.56 12.45 4.51
N ALA A 104 -8.24 12.51 4.68
CA ALA A 104 -7.38 13.42 3.93
C ALA A 104 -7.34 13.07 2.44
N VAL A 105 -7.33 11.77 2.11
CA VAL A 105 -7.44 11.28 0.73
C VAL A 105 -8.81 11.59 0.15
N LYS A 106 -9.88 11.40 0.94
CA LYS A 106 -11.24 11.62 0.46
C LYS A 106 -11.54 13.10 0.19
N GLU A 107 -11.04 13.99 1.05
CA GLU A 107 -11.11 15.43 0.85
C GLU A 107 -10.42 15.86 -0.45
N GLU A 108 -9.22 15.36 -0.73
CA GLU A 108 -8.53 15.62 -1.99
C GLU A 108 -9.35 15.10 -3.18
N ALA A 109 -9.89 13.90 -3.06
CA ALA A 109 -10.67 13.28 -4.14
C ALA A 109 -11.97 14.06 -4.49
N ILE A 110 -12.56 14.77 -3.53
CA ILE A 110 -13.73 15.63 -3.76
C ILE A 110 -13.34 16.94 -4.47
N LEU A 111 -12.11 17.41 -4.25
CA LEU A 111 -11.61 18.70 -4.76
C LEU A 111 -10.90 18.58 -6.12
N SER A 112 -10.63 17.36 -6.57
CA SER A 112 -9.94 17.03 -7.83
C SER A 112 -10.93 16.88 -8.99
#